data_AF-A0A948V6Q6-F1
#
_entry.id   AF-A0A948V6Q6-F1
#
_cell.length_a   1.000
_cell.length_b   1.000
_cell.length_c   1.000
_cell.angle_alpha   90.00
_cell.angle_beta   90.00
_cell.angle_gamma   90.00
#
_symmetry.space_group_name_H-M   'P 1'
#
loop_
_entity.id
_entity.type
_entity.pdbx_description
1 polymer ?
#
loop_
_entity_poly.entity_id
_entity_poly.type
_entity_poly.pdbx_seq_one_letter_code
_entity_poly.pdbx_strand_id
1 'polypeptide(L)'
;MTITEQVAKNIIRKLLKGEDYRIEVVTLINAEFLQFAINFFKHIVDAKLKSKDITVDWYKKAFLDPNLPANEIAINSGLNTKTIHNMFNSSTKEIVIDASNEHYDLLYESIKNLVDTEHDLELTLTIKFKGVSVDLNVSESLIVINTLAVKRSALRGGLWSTAGK
;
A
#
# COMPACT_ATOMS: atom_id res chain seq x y z
N MET A 1 9.51 -10.86 2.36
CA MET A 1 10.43 -9.78 1.95
C MET A 1 11.85 -10.29 2.14
N THR A 2 12.72 -9.98 1.20
CA THR A 2 14.12 -10.42 1.19
C THR A 2 15.00 -9.20 1.02
N ILE A 3 16.00 -9.06 1.88
CA ILE A 3 17.08 -8.08 1.66
C ILE A 3 17.95 -8.56 0.51
N THR A 4 18.46 -7.64 -0.31
CA THR A 4 19.38 -8.02 -1.40
C THR A 4 20.71 -8.50 -0.81
N GLU A 5 21.42 -9.37 -1.54
CA GLU A 5 22.75 -9.82 -1.10
C GLU A 5 23.71 -8.67 -0.86
N GLN A 6 23.62 -7.61 -1.68
CA GLN A 6 24.46 -6.43 -1.53
C GLN A 6 24.15 -5.69 -0.22
N VAL A 7 22.87 -5.50 0.11
CA VAL A 7 22.47 -4.88 1.39
C VAL A 7 22.90 -5.75 2.57
N ALA A 8 22.74 -7.07 2.48
CA ALA A 8 23.20 -8.00 3.52
C ALA A 8 24.73 -7.90 3.74
N LYS A 9 25.52 -7.88 2.66
CA LYS A 9 26.98 -7.70 2.73
C LYS A 9 27.35 -6.36 3.39
N ASN A 10 26.67 -5.28 3.03
CA ASN A 10 26.91 -3.97 3.64
C ASN A 10 26.57 -3.97 5.14
N ILE A 11 25.44 -4.57 5.52
CA ILE A 11 25.02 -4.71 6.93
C ILE A 11 26.09 -5.46 7.72
N ILE A 12 26.50 -6.64 7.25
CA ILE A 12 27.53 -7.47 7.92
C ILE A 12 28.84 -6.70 8.04
N ARG A 13 29.28 -6.03 6.96
CA ARG A 13 30.52 -5.25 6.96
C ARG A 13 30.49 -4.13 8.00
N LYS A 14 29.37 -3.41 8.11
CA LYS A 14 29.21 -2.32 9.09
C LYS A 14 29.18 -2.87 10.51
N LEU A 15 28.44 -3.95 10.74
CA LEU A 15 28.36 -4.62 12.03
C LEU A 15 29.75 -5.07 12.52
N LEU A 16 30.54 -5.72 11.67
CA LEU A 16 31.90 -6.16 11.98
C LEU A 16 32.86 -4.99 12.29
N LYS A 17 32.56 -3.78 11.81
CA LYS A 17 33.35 -2.57 12.06
C LYS A 17 32.82 -1.73 13.24
N GLY A 18 31.73 -2.16 13.90
CA GLY A 18 31.04 -1.35 14.91
C GLY A 18 30.36 -0.09 14.35
N GLU A 19 30.14 -0.04 13.03
CA GLU A 19 29.44 1.05 12.36
C GLU A 19 27.91 0.86 12.41
N ASP A 20 27.16 1.96 12.32
CA ASP A 20 25.72 1.88 12.25
C ASP A 20 25.24 1.30 10.91
N TYR A 21 24.74 0.06 10.94
CA TYR A 21 24.17 -0.64 9.79
C TYR A 21 22.70 -0.27 9.51
N ARG A 22 22.02 0.38 10.47
CA ARG A 22 20.58 0.71 10.37
C ARG A 22 20.28 1.59 9.16
N ILE A 23 21.25 2.39 8.75
CA ILE A 23 21.16 3.23 7.55
C ILE A 23 20.94 2.43 6.27
N GLU A 24 21.53 1.22 6.16
CA GLU A 24 21.35 0.34 5.00
C GLU A 24 19.89 -0.13 4.92
N VAL A 25 19.30 -0.50 6.07
CA VAL A 25 17.91 -0.96 6.17
C VAL A 25 16.95 0.17 5.85
N VAL A 26 17.15 1.36 6.43
CA VAL A 26 16.30 2.54 6.17
C VAL A 26 16.34 2.95 4.69
N THR A 27 17.54 2.92 4.09
CA THR A 27 17.71 3.24 2.67
C THR A 27 16.96 2.26 1.79
N LEU A 28 17.03 0.95 2.09
CA LEU A 28 16.27 -0.07 1.36
C LEU A 28 14.76 0.13 1.51
N ILE A 29 14.25 0.38 2.72
CA ILE A 29 12.82 0.65 2.97
C ILE A 29 12.36 1.87 2.13
N ASN A 30 13.18 2.92 2.04
CA ASN A 30 12.88 4.10 1.23
C ASN A 30 12.83 3.77 -0.26
N ALA A 31 13.84 3.08 -0.79
CA ALA A 31 13.89 2.72 -2.19
C ALA A 31 12.70 1.83 -2.59
N GLU A 32 12.40 0.77 -1.83
CA GLU A 32 11.28 -0.12 -2.12
C GLU A 32 9.92 0.59 -2.03
N PHE A 33 9.75 1.47 -1.03
CA PHE A 33 8.51 2.22 -0.88
C PHE A 33 8.27 3.21 -2.02
N LEU A 34 9.30 3.98 -2.40
CA LEU A 34 9.18 4.96 -3.49
C LEU A 34 8.94 4.26 -4.82
N GLN A 35 9.62 3.13 -5.07
CA GLN A 35 9.38 2.32 -6.27
C GLN A 35 7.96 1.77 -6.31
N PHE A 36 7.45 1.29 -5.17
CA PHE A 36 6.05 0.90 -5.04
C PHE A 36 5.12 2.07 -5.33
N ALA A 37 5.33 3.24 -4.72
CA ALA A 37 4.45 4.39 -4.87
C ALA A 37 4.33 4.81 -6.35
N ILE A 38 5.45 4.89 -7.07
CA ILE A 38 5.46 5.19 -8.50
C ILE A 38 4.68 4.15 -9.31
N ASN A 39 4.85 2.87 -9.02
CA ASN A 39 4.12 1.81 -9.73
C ASN A 39 2.63 1.81 -9.40
N PHE A 40 2.28 2.08 -8.15
CA PHE A 40 0.91 2.20 -7.68
C PHE A 40 0.18 3.36 -8.36
N PHE A 41 0.79 4.54 -8.45
CA PHE A 41 0.22 5.68 -9.18
C PHE A 41 0.03 5.42 -10.67
N LYS A 42 0.96 4.72 -11.33
CA LYS A 42 0.77 4.28 -12.73
C LYS A 42 -0.45 3.36 -12.86
N HIS A 43 -0.61 2.41 -11.94
CA HIS A 43 -1.75 1.50 -11.95
C HIS A 43 -3.07 2.25 -11.69
N ILE A 44 -3.08 3.26 -10.83
CA ILE A 44 -4.24 4.15 -10.62
C ILE A 44 -4.65 4.84 -11.91
N VAL A 45 -3.69 5.44 -12.64
CA VAL A 45 -3.95 6.08 -13.93
C VAL A 45 -4.58 5.08 -14.89
N ASP A 46 -3.96 3.90 -15.06
CA ASP A 46 -4.46 2.87 -15.97
C ASP A 46 -5.86 2.37 -15.58
N ALA A 47 -6.12 2.16 -14.29
CA ALA A 47 -7.40 1.68 -13.79
C ALA A 47 -8.51 2.72 -13.96
N LYS A 48 -8.24 3.98 -13.61
CA LYS A 48 -9.21 5.06 -13.70
C LYS A 48 -9.58 5.39 -15.15
N LEU A 49 -8.62 5.35 -16.07
CA LEU A 49 -8.89 5.54 -17.51
C LEU A 49 -9.67 4.39 -18.15
N LYS A 50 -9.52 3.16 -17.65
CA LYS A 50 -10.27 1.99 -18.13
C LYS A 50 -11.67 1.92 -17.52
N SER A 51 -11.93 2.63 -16.43
CA SER A 51 -13.26 2.69 -15.85
C SER A 51 -14.20 3.42 -16.79
N LYS A 52 -15.33 2.79 -17.11
CA LYS A 52 -16.42 3.42 -17.87
C LYS A 52 -17.35 4.25 -16.97
N ASP A 53 -17.35 3.96 -15.67
CA ASP A 53 -18.21 4.60 -14.66
C ASP A 53 -17.37 5.48 -13.70
N ILE A 54 -17.92 6.64 -13.32
CA ILE A 54 -17.30 7.66 -12.46
C ILE A 54 -17.52 7.33 -10.96
N THR A 55 -17.83 6.08 -10.61
CA THR A 55 -18.00 5.66 -9.21
C THR A 55 -16.72 5.04 -8.67
N VAL A 56 -16.49 5.09 -7.35
CA VAL A 56 -15.33 4.49 -6.66
C VAL A 56 -15.21 2.97 -6.85
N ASP A 57 -16.22 2.32 -7.46
CA ASP A 57 -16.19 0.91 -7.86
C ASP A 57 -14.97 0.54 -8.70
N TRP A 58 -14.38 1.51 -9.42
CA TRP A 58 -13.17 1.25 -10.20
C TRP A 58 -11.99 0.82 -9.31
N TYR A 59 -11.83 1.40 -8.12
CA TYR A 59 -10.72 1.07 -7.23
C TYR A 59 -10.89 -0.33 -6.68
N LYS A 60 -12.07 -0.65 -6.12
CA LYS A 60 -12.37 -2.00 -5.60
C LYS A 60 -12.18 -3.05 -6.68
N LYS A 61 -12.70 -2.81 -7.89
CA LYS A 61 -12.56 -3.72 -9.03
C LYS A 61 -11.10 -3.92 -9.47
N ALA A 62 -10.30 -2.86 -9.51
CA ALA A 62 -8.93 -2.94 -10.00
C ALA A 62 -7.93 -3.46 -8.97
N PHE A 63 -8.14 -3.15 -7.69
CA PHE A 63 -7.15 -3.36 -6.62
C PHE A 63 -7.53 -4.46 -5.62
N LEU A 64 -8.78 -4.93 -5.63
CA LEU A 64 -9.28 -6.03 -4.82
C LEU A 64 -9.79 -7.22 -5.66
N ASP A 65 -9.37 -7.31 -6.92
CA ASP A 65 -9.66 -8.45 -7.78
C ASP A 65 -9.10 -9.75 -7.15
N PRO A 66 -9.91 -10.80 -6.94
CA PRO A 66 -9.48 -12.09 -6.38
C PRO A 66 -8.34 -12.80 -7.14
N ASN A 67 -8.10 -12.43 -8.40
CA ASN A 67 -7.01 -12.95 -9.21
C ASN A 67 -5.66 -12.33 -8.84
N LEU A 68 -5.63 -11.22 -8.11
CA LEU A 68 -4.42 -10.59 -7.63
C LEU A 68 -3.75 -11.41 -6.52
N PRO A 69 -2.44 -11.19 -6.27
CA PRO A 69 -1.78 -11.73 -5.10
C PRO A 69 -2.46 -11.27 -3.80
N ALA A 70 -2.72 -12.20 -2.88
CA ALA A 70 -3.45 -11.93 -1.64
C ALA A 70 -2.82 -10.80 -0.80
N ASN A 71 -1.49 -10.73 -0.79
CA ASN A 71 -0.76 -9.66 -0.10
C ASN A 71 -1.00 -8.27 -0.72
N GLU A 72 -1.21 -8.19 -2.03
CA GLU A 72 -1.54 -6.91 -2.69
C GLU A 72 -2.97 -6.50 -2.37
N ILE A 73 -3.92 -7.43 -2.41
CA ILE A 73 -5.31 -7.21 -2.01
C ILE A 73 -5.38 -6.69 -0.56
N ALA A 74 -4.63 -7.31 0.36
CA ALA A 74 -4.53 -6.84 1.75
C ALA A 74 -4.05 -5.39 1.82
N ILE A 75 -2.91 -5.08 1.20
CA ILE A 75 -2.35 -3.71 1.22
C ILE A 75 -3.33 -2.69 0.62
N ASN A 76 -3.97 -3.02 -0.49
CA ASN A 76 -4.86 -2.11 -1.20
C ASN A 76 -6.20 -1.88 -0.49
N SER A 77 -6.61 -2.79 0.40
CA SER A 77 -7.78 -2.62 1.26
C SER A 77 -7.50 -1.81 2.53
N GLY A 78 -6.25 -1.40 2.76
CA GLY A 78 -5.83 -0.70 3.97
C GLY A 78 -5.39 -1.63 5.11
N LEU A 79 -5.13 -2.91 4.82
CA LEU A 79 -4.61 -3.88 5.79
C LEU A 79 -3.23 -4.41 5.40
N ASN A 80 -2.54 -5.05 6.34
CA ASN A 80 -1.42 -5.91 5.98
C ASN A 80 -1.73 -7.35 6.40
N THR A 81 -1.11 -8.32 5.73
CA THR A 81 -1.40 -9.75 5.94
C THR A 81 -1.15 -10.19 7.38
N LYS A 82 -0.23 -9.55 8.11
CA LYS A 82 0.02 -9.85 9.52
C LYS A 82 -1.15 -9.43 10.41
N THR A 83 -1.78 -8.29 10.12
CA THR A 83 -3.01 -7.87 10.82
C THR A 83 -4.12 -8.89 10.61
N ILE A 84 -4.35 -9.32 9.37
CA ILE A 84 -5.34 -10.35 9.04
C ILE A 84 -5.01 -11.65 9.78
N HIS A 85 -3.75 -12.08 9.77
CA HIS A 85 -3.31 -13.25 10.54
C HIS A 85 -3.67 -13.15 12.02
N ASN A 86 -3.41 -12.00 12.65
CA ASN A 86 -3.70 -11.81 14.07
C ASN A 86 -5.21 -11.81 14.37
N MET A 87 -6.04 -11.34 13.44
CA MET A 87 -7.50 -11.30 13.60
C MET A 87 -8.15 -12.67 13.41
N PHE A 88 -7.70 -13.42 12.41
CA PHE A 88 -8.35 -14.67 11.98
C PHE A 88 -7.54 -15.94 12.29
N ASN A 89 -6.37 -15.77 12.91
CA ASN A 89 -5.37 -16.83 13.16
C ASN A 89 -4.97 -17.60 11.88
N SER A 90 -5.10 -16.96 10.71
CA SER A 90 -4.88 -17.56 9.39
C SER A 90 -4.59 -16.50 8.33
N SER A 91 -3.93 -16.92 7.26
CA SER A 91 -3.60 -16.06 6.11
C SER A 91 -3.75 -16.81 4.79
N THR A 92 -4.70 -17.74 4.72
CA THR A 92 -5.07 -18.37 3.45
C THR A 92 -5.59 -17.31 2.48
N LYS A 93 -5.48 -17.58 1.18
CA LYS A 93 -5.84 -16.60 0.14
C LYS A 93 -7.31 -16.16 0.30
N GLU A 94 -8.19 -17.09 0.60
CA GLU A 94 -9.63 -16.88 0.78
C GLU A 94 -9.89 -15.95 1.96
N ILE A 95 -9.33 -16.26 3.14
CA ILE A 95 -9.48 -15.43 4.34
C ILE A 95 -8.93 -14.02 4.12
N VAL A 96 -7.80 -13.90 3.42
CA VAL A 96 -7.23 -12.58 3.11
C VAL A 96 -8.16 -11.80 2.18
N ILE A 97 -8.74 -12.43 1.15
CA ILE A 97 -9.66 -11.77 0.23
C ILE A 97 -10.92 -11.31 0.96
N ASP A 98 -11.52 -12.18 1.76
CA ASP A 98 -12.76 -11.88 2.49
C ASP A 98 -12.54 -10.74 3.48
N ALA A 99 -11.52 -10.85 4.33
CA ALA A 99 -11.18 -9.82 5.31
C ALA A 99 -10.81 -8.47 4.65
N SER A 100 -10.15 -8.51 3.50
CA SER A 100 -9.79 -7.29 2.76
C SER A 100 -11.01 -6.60 2.16
N ASN A 101 -11.96 -7.35 1.62
CA ASN A 101 -13.19 -6.77 1.06
C ASN A 101 -14.06 -6.17 2.16
N GLU A 102 -14.25 -6.89 3.27
CA GLU A 102 -15.00 -6.38 4.43
C GLU A 102 -14.37 -5.11 4.99
N HIS A 103 -13.05 -5.11 5.21
CA HIS A 103 -12.34 -3.94 5.72
C HIS A 103 -12.40 -2.75 4.77
N TYR A 104 -12.26 -2.98 3.45
CA TYR A 104 -12.34 -1.91 2.47
C TYR A 104 -13.70 -1.21 2.51
N ASP A 105 -14.80 -1.98 2.63
CA ASP A 105 -16.15 -1.41 2.69
C ASP A 105 -16.33 -0.55 3.95
N LEU A 106 -15.84 -1.03 5.11
CA LEU A 106 -15.84 -0.26 6.36
C LEU A 106 -14.98 1.02 6.27
N LEU A 107 -13.80 0.92 5.66
CA LEU A 107 -12.90 2.05 5.44
C LEU A 107 -13.55 3.10 4.52
N TYR A 108 -14.15 2.66 3.42
CA TYR A 108 -14.82 3.54 2.47
C TYR A 108 -15.99 4.28 3.12
N GLU A 109 -16.85 3.58 3.87
CA GLU A 109 -17.94 4.23 4.59
C GLU A 109 -17.42 5.22 5.66
N SER A 110 -16.33 4.87 6.36
CA SER A 110 -15.69 5.79 7.32
C SER A 110 -15.16 7.06 6.65
N ILE A 111 -14.53 6.92 5.47
CA ILE A 111 -14.04 8.06 4.69
C ILE A 111 -15.21 8.89 4.17
N LYS A 112 -16.25 8.26 3.65
CA LYS A 112 -17.44 8.94 3.14
C LYS A 112 -18.11 9.76 4.24
N ASN A 113 -18.33 9.17 5.41
CA ASN A 113 -18.88 9.88 6.56
C ASN A 113 -18.01 11.07 6.98
N LEU A 114 -16.68 10.94 6.95
CA LEU A 114 -15.76 12.05 7.24
C LEU A 114 -15.91 13.19 6.22
N VAL A 115 -15.91 12.87 4.92
CA VAL A 115 -16.07 13.85 3.84
C VAL A 115 -17.44 14.52 3.91
N ASP A 116 -18.49 13.76 4.23
CA ASP A 116 -19.85 14.26 4.42
C ASP A 116 -19.99 15.09 5.71
N THR A 117 -19.01 15.11 6.61
CA THR A 117 -19.00 16.01 7.78
C THR A 117 -18.12 17.24 7.57
N GLU A 118 -16.99 17.10 6.89
CA GLU A 118 -15.97 18.13 6.68
C GLU A 118 -16.14 18.80 5.30
N HIS A 119 -17.14 19.67 5.18
CA HIS A 119 -17.54 20.26 3.88
C HIS A 119 -16.58 21.34 3.36
N ASP A 120 -15.71 21.87 4.23
CA ASP A 120 -14.82 22.99 3.90
C ASP A 120 -13.46 22.53 3.33
N LEU A 121 -13.19 21.22 3.34
CA LEU A 121 -11.92 20.66 2.86
C LEU A 121 -12.02 20.24 1.40
N GLU A 122 -11.38 21.00 0.52
CA GLU A 122 -11.13 20.60 -0.85
C GLU A 122 -9.75 19.93 -0.97
N LEU A 123 -9.74 18.63 -1.29
CA LEU A 123 -8.53 17.85 -1.56
C LEU A 123 -8.61 17.25 -2.96
N THR A 124 -7.63 17.55 -3.81
CA THR A 124 -7.49 16.95 -5.14
C THR A 124 -6.08 16.40 -5.29
N LEU A 125 -5.97 15.11 -5.64
CA LEU A 125 -4.70 14.49 -6.04
C LEU A 125 -4.69 14.28 -7.56
N THR A 126 -3.87 15.07 -8.25
CA THR A 126 -3.66 14.95 -9.70
C THR A 126 -2.45 14.08 -10.01
N ILE A 127 -2.64 13.04 -10.82
CA ILE A 127 -1.56 12.16 -11.29
C ILE A 127 -1.41 12.31 -12.80
N LYS A 128 -0.22 12.74 -13.24
CA LYS A 128 0.13 12.90 -14.66
C LYS A 128 1.11 11.81 -15.10
N PHE A 129 0.76 11.08 -16.16
CA PHE A 129 1.61 10.03 -16.72
C PHE A 129 1.48 9.97 -18.24
N LYS A 130 2.61 10.09 -18.96
CA LYS A 130 2.70 10.01 -20.43
C LYS A 130 1.68 10.91 -21.18
N GLY A 131 1.47 12.14 -20.69
CA GLY A 131 0.54 13.09 -21.30
C GLY A 131 -0.94 12.89 -20.90
N VAL A 132 -1.25 11.88 -20.10
CA VAL A 132 -2.57 11.70 -19.50
C VAL A 132 -2.58 12.23 -18.08
N SER A 133 -3.70 12.81 -17.65
CA SER A 133 -3.93 13.32 -16.30
C SER A 133 -5.19 12.69 -15.74
N VAL A 134 -5.15 12.23 -14.50
CA VAL A 134 -6.33 11.81 -13.75
C VAL A 134 -6.36 12.57 -12.43
N ASP A 135 -7.54 13.04 -12.05
CA ASP A 135 -7.78 13.69 -10.77
C ASP A 135 -8.53 12.73 -9.86
N LEU A 136 -8.11 12.63 -8.61
CA LEU A 136 -8.80 11.90 -7.56
C LEU A 136 -9.56 12.90 -6.68
N ASN A 137 -10.82 12.59 -6.40
CA ASN A 137 -11.61 13.33 -5.42
C ASN A 137 -11.09 13.07 -3.98
N VAL A 138 -11.71 13.72 -2.99
CA VAL A 138 -11.29 13.61 -1.58
C VAL A 138 -11.25 12.16 -1.11
N SER A 139 -12.34 11.40 -1.31
CA SER A 139 -12.45 10.01 -0.87
C SER A 139 -11.42 9.10 -1.54
N GLU A 140 -11.26 9.20 -2.85
CA GLU A 140 -10.26 8.45 -3.61
C GLU A 140 -8.84 8.79 -3.16
N SER A 141 -8.57 10.08 -2.91
CA SER A 141 -7.27 10.53 -2.42
C SER A 141 -6.95 9.95 -1.04
N LEU A 142 -7.93 9.92 -0.14
CA LEU A 142 -7.77 9.35 1.20
C LEU A 142 -7.55 7.83 1.17
N ILE A 143 -8.22 7.10 0.29
CA ILE A 143 -7.96 5.66 0.06
C ILE A 143 -6.51 5.46 -0.41
N VAL A 144 -6.07 6.21 -1.41
CA VAL A 144 -4.71 6.12 -1.96
C VAL A 144 -3.65 6.42 -0.91
N ILE A 145 -3.86 7.45 -0.08
CA ILE A 145 -2.99 7.79 1.04
C ILE A 145 -2.93 6.64 2.06
N ASN A 146 -4.07 6.05 2.41
CA ASN A 146 -4.13 4.93 3.34
C ASN A 146 -3.33 3.73 2.83
N THR A 147 -3.51 3.34 1.56
CA THR A 147 -2.75 2.26 0.93
C THR A 147 -1.23 2.51 0.97
N LEU A 148 -0.79 3.74 0.68
CA LEU A 148 0.61 4.12 0.78
C LEU A 148 1.14 4.00 2.22
N ALA A 149 0.38 4.49 3.21
CA ALA A 149 0.75 4.41 4.61
C ALA A 149 0.88 2.95 5.09
N VAL A 150 -0.07 2.10 4.72
CA VAL A 150 -0.09 0.68 5.06
C VAL A 150 1.08 -0.06 4.41
N LYS A 151 1.35 0.19 3.12
CA LYS A 151 2.52 -0.38 2.46
C LYS A 151 3.83 0.03 3.12
N ARG A 152 3.96 1.31 3.48
CA ARG A 152 5.14 1.83 4.18
C ARG A 152 5.34 1.12 5.52
N SER A 153 4.27 0.95 6.28
CA SER A 153 4.28 0.23 7.56
C SER A 153 4.69 -1.23 7.40
N ALA A 154 4.11 -1.93 6.40
CA ALA A 154 4.42 -3.32 6.09
C ALA A 154 5.89 -3.51 5.68
N LEU A 155 6.44 -2.63 4.83
CA LEU A 155 7.86 -2.65 4.43
C LEU A 155 8.77 -2.44 5.63
N ARG A 156 8.46 -1.46 6.49
CA ARG A 156 9.23 -1.19 7.70
C ARG A 156 9.27 -2.42 8.60
N GLY A 157 8.11 -2.98 8.94
CA GLY A 157 8.03 -4.16 9.82
C GLY A 157 8.75 -5.38 9.23
N GLY A 158 8.57 -5.64 7.94
CA GLY A 158 9.17 -6.76 7.24
C GLY A 158 10.70 -6.66 7.15
N LEU A 159 11.22 -5.54 6.66
CA LEU A 159 12.66 -5.37 6.44
C LEU A 159 13.45 -5.30 7.75
N TRP A 160 12.91 -4.67 8.81
CA TRP A 160 13.55 -4.72 10.13
C TRP A 160 13.60 -6.13 10.71
N SER A 161 12.51 -6.90 10.57
CA SER A 161 12.49 -8.28 11.04
C SER A 161 13.47 -9.15 10.25
N THR A 162 13.61 -8.96 8.94
CA THR A 162 14.57 -9.70 8.13
C THR A 162 16.01 -9.32 8.44
N ALA A 163 16.31 -8.03 8.62
CA ALA A 163 17.67 -7.58 8.93
C ALA A 163 18.14 -7.99 10.34
N GLY A 164 17.21 -8.23 11.27
CA GLY A 164 17.51 -8.71 12.62
C GLY A 164 17.66 -10.23 12.74
N LYS A 165 17.31 -10.99 11.70
CA LYS A 165 17.53 -12.44 11.62
C LYS A 165 18.86 -12.75 10.96
#